data_AF-A0A6J5CSU8-F1
#
_entry.id   AF-A0A6J5CSU8-F1
#
_cell.length_a   1.000
_cell.length_b   1.000
_cell.length_c   1.000
_cell.angle_alpha   90.00
_cell.angle_beta   90.00
_cell.angle_gamma   90.00
#
_symmetry.space_group_name_H-M   'P 1'
#
loop_
_entity.id
_entity.type
_entity.pdbx_description
1 polymer ?
#
loop_
_entity_poly.entity_id
_entity_poly.type
_entity_poly.pdbx_seq_one_letter_code
_entity_poly.pdbx_strand_id
1 'polypeptide(L)'
;MSDDEWVSELKRLVETAEQEVTTAVVLHESWKPTVRNTELLERMGESFATHTFNIIRWALRREVLLALLRVWDTHQKAVNVARIIAELRKPDAMEALISSRCDRDSPLSHHLAEHLRGHLPEKIESAGALVDKYTTKDGEAAEVMTKLLRQRNVSLAHRQREPQKATGGNATDDEIEAFYQDTCRIIEYLMNIVRATSLDMTDTASVYAHHARFFWAAARGERTPGHPNYREPIRPEDINQ
;
A
#
# COMPACT_ATOMS: atom_id res chain seq x y z
N MET A 1 -32.10 -3.03 3.80
CA MET A 1 -30.99 -3.23 4.74
C MET A 1 -31.23 -2.31 5.92
N SER A 2 -31.27 -2.85 7.14
CA SER A 2 -31.38 -1.99 8.34
C SER A 2 -30.07 -1.26 8.60
N ASP A 3 -30.09 -0.22 9.43
CA ASP A 3 -28.88 0.51 9.82
C ASP A 3 -27.84 -0.41 10.46
N ASP A 4 -28.27 -1.36 11.30
CA ASP A 4 -27.39 -2.33 11.96
C ASP A 4 -26.74 -3.30 10.96
N GLU A 5 -27.51 -3.74 9.95
CA GLU A 5 -27.00 -4.61 8.88
C GLU A 5 -26.01 -3.85 7.99
N TRP A 6 -26.30 -2.58 7.68
CA TRP A 6 -25.41 -1.70 6.93
C TRP A 6 -24.10 -1.43 7.67
N VAL A 7 -24.14 -1.07 8.97
CA VAL A 7 -22.94 -0.84 9.78
C VAL A 7 -22.10 -2.12 9.87
N SER A 8 -22.74 -3.27 10.04
CA SER A 8 -22.04 -4.56 10.12
C SER A 8 -21.30 -4.89 8.82
N GLU A 9 -21.95 -4.70 7.67
CA GLU A 9 -21.30 -4.89 6.37
C GLU A 9 -20.16 -3.89 6.16
N LEU A 10 -20.34 -2.62 6.54
CA LEU A 10 -19.31 -1.61 6.44
C LEU A 10 -18.07 -1.96 7.28
N LYS A 11 -18.26 -2.45 8.51
CA LYS A 11 -17.17 -2.95 9.38
C LYS A 11 -16.40 -4.09 8.71
N ARG A 12 -17.11 -5.05 8.11
CA ARG A 12 -16.51 -6.19 7.39
C ARG A 12 -15.68 -5.73 6.18
N LEU A 13 -16.19 -4.76 5.42
CA LEU A 13 -15.47 -4.19 4.27
C LEU A 13 -14.19 -3.47 4.70
N VAL A 14 -14.24 -2.68 5.78
CA VAL A 14 -13.07 -1.97 6.32
C VAL A 14 -12.04 -2.95 6.88
N GLU A 15 -12.45 -4.01 7.56
CA GLU A 15 -11.55 -5.08 8.01
C GLU A 15 -10.88 -5.82 6.85
N THR A 16 -11.63 -6.11 5.79
CA THR A 16 -11.04 -6.71 4.59
C THR A 16 -10.04 -5.75 3.94
N ALA A 17 -10.33 -4.45 3.92
CA ALA A 17 -9.42 -3.42 3.42
C ALA A 17 -8.12 -3.36 4.22
N GLU A 18 -8.22 -3.47 5.55
CA GLU A 18 -7.10 -3.49 6.49
C GLU A 18 -6.17 -4.69 6.26
N GLN A 19 -6.73 -5.88 6.01
CA GLN A 19 -5.94 -7.07 5.68
C GLN A 19 -5.18 -6.92 4.35
N GLU A 20 -5.83 -6.38 3.32
CA GLU A 20 -5.21 -6.17 2.01
C GLU A 20 -4.10 -5.12 2.05
N VAL A 21 -4.31 -3.99 2.74
CA VAL A 21 -3.26 -2.97 2.87
C VAL A 21 -2.12 -3.46 3.77
N THR A 22 -2.40 -4.29 4.79
CA THR A 22 -1.33 -4.90 5.61
C THR A 22 -0.44 -5.79 4.75
N THR A 23 -1.03 -6.55 3.81
CA THR A 23 -0.26 -7.30 2.81
C THR A 23 0.58 -6.37 1.93
N ALA A 24 0.02 -5.23 1.52
CA ALA A 24 0.77 -4.22 0.76
C ALA A 24 1.95 -3.65 1.55
N VAL A 25 1.79 -3.38 2.85
CA VAL A 25 2.87 -2.92 3.75
C VAL A 25 4.02 -3.92 3.79
N VAL A 26 3.72 -5.21 4.01
CA VAL A 26 4.75 -6.28 4.08
C VAL A 26 5.58 -6.32 2.79
N LEU A 27 4.89 -6.27 1.65
CA LEU A 27 5.53 -6.31 0.33
C LEU A 27 6.33 -5.02 0.07
N HIS A 28 5.77 -3.87 0.44
CA HIS A 28 6.37 -2.56 0.22
C HIS A 28 7.66 -2.42 1.01
N GLU A 29 7.65 -2.74 2.30
CA GLU A 29 8.84 -2.64 3.15
C GLU A 29 9.92 -3.65 2.76
N SER A 30 9.53 -4.78 2.15
CA SER A 30 10.47 -5.74 1.56
C SER A 30 11.07 -5.23 0.24
N TRP A 31 10.29 -4.51 -0.57
CA TRP A 31 10.69 -3.98 -1.86
C TRP A 31 11.52 -2.70 -1.76
N LYS A 32 11.14 -1.78 -0.87
CA LYS A 32 11.69 -0.42 -0.73
C LYS A 32 13.22 -0.36 -0.65
N PRO A 33 13.93 -1.24 0.09
CA PRO A 33 15.39 -1.25 0.09
C PRO A 33 16.00 -1.51 -1.29
N THR A 34 15.34 -2.30 -2.13
CA THR A 34 15.84 -2.65 -3.48
C THR A 34 15.85 -1.47 -4.46
N VAL A 35 15.22 -0.35 -4.09
CA VAL A 35 15.17 0.86 -4.93
C VAL A 35 15.74 2.09 -4.24
N ARG A 36 15.75 2.12 -2.89
CA ARG A 36 16.20 3.29 -2.11
C ARG A 36 17.53 3.10 -1.37
N ASN A 37 18.03 1.87 -1.19
CA ASN A 37 19.29 1.63 -0.47
C ASN A 37 20.47 1.59 -1.46
N THR A 38 21.20 2.71 -1.57
CA THR A 38 22.36 2.84 -2.46
C THR A 38 23.46 1.82 -2.15
N GLU A 39 23.75 1.56 -0.88
CA GLU A 39 24.76 0.57 -0.49
C GLU A 39 24.39 -0.85 -0.94
N LEU A 40 23.11 -1.23 -0.80
CA LEU A 40 22.61 -2.51 -1.31
C LEU A 40 22.77 -2.59 -2.83
N LEU A 41 22.41 -1.53 -3.55
CA LEU A 41 22.53 -1.46 -5.01
C LEU A 41 23.99 -1.60 -5.46
N GLU A 42 24.92 -0.94 -4.76
CA GLU A 42 26.36 -1.05 -4.99
C GLU A 42 26.89 -2.46 -4.70
N ARG A 43 26.47 -3.10 -3.59
CA ARG A 43 26.84 -4.49 -3.27
C ARG A 43 26.30 -5.50 -4.27
N MET A 44 25.19 -5.20 -4.95
CA MET A 44 24.74 -6.03 -6.06
C MET A 44 25.60 -5.75 -7.29
N GLY A 45 25.75 -4.49 -7.70
CA GLY A 45 26.70 -4.06 -8.75
C GLY A 45 26.58 -4.86 -10.05
N GLU A 46 27.71 -5.09 -10.74
CA GLU A 46 27.81 -5.98 -11.91
C GLU A 46 28.19 -7.41 -11.50
N SER A 47 27.42 -8.00 -10.58
CA SER A 47 27.58 -9.40 -10.16
C SER A 47 26.61 -10.32 -10.91
N PHE A 48 26.89 -11.62 -10.94
CA PHE A 48 25.92 -12.62 -11.39
C PHE A 48 24.67 -12.61 -10.51
N ALA A 49 24.84 -12.38 -9.20
CA ALA A 49 23.73 -12.24 -8.26
C ALA A 49 22.78 -11.08 -8.61
N THR A 50 23.27 -10.04 -9.30
CA THR A 50 22.47 -8.90 -9.75
C THR A 50 21.31 -9.33 -10.63
N HIS A 51 21.47 -10.38 -11.43
CA HIS A 51 20.38 -10.87 -12.27
C HIS A 51 19.20 -11.36 -11.42
N THR A 52 19.48 -12.21 -10.44
CA THR A 52 18.46 -12.71 -9.50
C THR A 52 17.91 -11.58 -8.63
N PHE A 53 18.74 -10.65 -8.17
CA PHE A 53 18.29 -9.46 -7.44
C PHE A 53 17.27 -8.65 -8.25
N ASN A 54 17.54 -8.40 -9.53
CA ASN A 54 16.62 -7.67 -10.41
C ASN A 54 15.30 -8.41 -10.64
N ILE A 55 15.33 -9.75 -10.74
CA ILE A 55 14.12 -10.57 -10.83
C ILE A 55 13.28 -10.41 -9.55
N ILE A 56 13.91 -10.51 -8.38
CA ILE A 56 13.24 -10.35 -7.09
C ILE A 56 12.67 -8.93 -6.95
N ARG A 57 13.47 -7.90 -7.26
CA ARG A 57 13.04 -6.49 -7.26
C ARG A 57 11.80 -6.29 -8.14
N TRP A 58 11.82 -6.82 -9.36
CA TRP A 58 10.69 -6.70 -10.29
C TRP A 58 9.44 -7.44 -9.80
N ALA A 59 9.61 -8.66 -9.27
CA ALA A 59 8.51 -9.45 -8.72
C ALA A 59 7.87 -8.75 -7.51
N LEU A 60 8.69 -8.28 -6.57
CA LEU A 60 8.22 -7.53 -5.41
C LEU A 60 7.49 -6.24 -5.82
N ARG A 61 8.06 -5.45 -6.74
CA ARG A 61 7.39 -4.25 -7.26
C ARG A 61 6.01 -4.58 -7.84
N ARG A 62 5.91 -5.66 -8.63
CA ARG A 62 4.61 -6.12 -9.17
C ARG A 62 3.65 -6.47 -8.05
N GLU A 63 4.06 -7.25 -7.05
CA GLU A 63 3.17 -7.66 -5.96
C GLU A 63 2.73 -6.48 -5.10
N VAL A 64 3.60 -5.50 -4.82
CA VAL A 64 3.23 -4.24 -4.15
C VAL A 64 2.11 -3.55 -4.91
N LEU A 65 2.26 -3.39 -6.23
CA LEU A 65 1.27 -2.75 -7.08
C LEU A 65 -0.07 -3.50 -7.07
N LEU A 66 -0.04 -4.82 -7.16
CA LEU A 66 -1.24 -5.64 -7.14
C LEU A 66 -1.95 -5.54 -5.78
N ALA A 67 -1.21 -5.65 -4.67
CA ALA A 67 -1.77 -5.55 -3.32
C ALA A 67 -2.38 -4.17 -3.07
N LEU A 68 -1.68 -3.10 -3.42
CA LEU A 68 -2.21 -1.73 -3.31
C LEU A 68 -3.50 -1.55 -4.11
N LEU A 69 -3.57 -2.06 -5.33
CA LEU A 69 -4.76 -1.88 -6.18
C LEU A 69 -5.97 -2.72 -5.77
N ARG A 70 -5.82 -3.75 -4.92
CA ARG A 70 -6.95 -4.58 -4.45
C ARG A 70 -7.95 -3.80 -3.61
N VAL A 71 -7.49 -2.82 -2.82
CA VAL A 71 -8.41 -1.97 -2.01
C VAL A 71 -9.10 -0.88 -2.84
N TRP A 72 -8.64 -0.67 -4.07
CA TRP A 72 -9.21 0.28 -5.03
C TRP A 72 -9.99 -0.40 -6.17
N ASP A 73 -10.19 -1.72 -6.09
CA ASP A 73 -10.78 -2.48 -7.18
C ASP A 73 -12.29 -2.17 -7.32
N THR A 74 -12.77 -2.04 -8.55
CA THR A 74 -14.18 -1.77 -8.87
C THR A 74 -14.99 -3.05 -9.04
N HIS A 75 -14.36 -4.23 -8.95
CA HIS A 75 -15.05 -5.50 -9.02
C HIS A 75 -16.03 -5.67 -7.84
N GLN A 76 -17.24 -6.18 -8.11
CA GLN A 76 -18.33 -6.26 -7.12
C GLN A 76 -18.02 -7.09 -5.86
N LYS A 77 -17.01 -7.98 -5.94
CA LYS A 77 -16.57 -8.86 -4.85
C LYS A 77 -15.32 -8.35 -4.12
N ALA A 78 -14.71 -7.28 -4.62
CA ALA A 78 -13.50 -6.71 -4.06
C ALA A 78 -13.83 -5.51 -3.18
N VAL A 79 -12.89 -5.16 -2.30
CA VAL A 79 -12.96 -3.96 -1.49
C VAL A 79 -12.77 -2.74 -2.41
N ASN A 80 -13.57 -1.71 -2.18
CA ASN A 80 -13.44 -0.44 -2.89
C ASN A 80 -13.51 0.72 -1.90
N VAL A 81 -12.35 1.30 -1.58
CA VAL A 81 -12.27 2.45 -0.65
C VAL A 81 -13.09 3.64 -1.11
N ALA A 82 -13.17 3.90 -2.42
CA ALA A 82 -13.97 5.01 -2.94
C ALA A 82 -15.47 4.78 -2.71
N ARG A 83 -15.95 3.55 -2.85
CA ARG A 83 -17.33 3.18 -2.53
C ARG A 83 -17.61 3.28 -1.04
N ILE A 84 -16.69 2.83 -0.18
CA ILE A 84 -16.83 2.94 1.28
C ILE A 84 -16.98 4.42 1.69
N ILE A 85 -16.13 5.29 1.15
CA ILE A 85 -16.22 6.74 1.40
C ILE A 85 -17.53 7.33 0.87
N ALA A 86 -17.97 6.93 -0.33
CA ALA A 86 -19.25 7.39 -0.87
C ALA A 86 -20.44 6.96 0.00
N GLU A 87 -20.40 5.76 0.60
CA GLU A 87 -21.40 5.32 1.58
C GLU A 87 -21.34 6.15 2.87
N LEU A 88 -20.14 6.46 3.38
CA LEU A 88 -19.95 7.28 4.57
C LEU A 88 -20.41 8.73 4.42
N ARG A 89 -20.37 9.27 3.19
CA ARG A 89 -20.84 10.61 2.86
C ARG A 89 -22.37 10.72 2.73
N LYS A 90 -23.12 9.63 2.83
CA LYS A 90 -24.58 9.68 2.79
C LYS A 90 -25.13 10.38 4.04
N PRO A 91 -26.23 11.16 3.93
CA PRO A 91 -26.77 11.94 5.05
C PRO A 91 -27.01 11.14 6.33
N ASP A 92 -27.51 9.90 6.20
CA ASP A 92 -27.90 9.07 7.35
C ASP A 92 -26.76 8.18 7.88
N ALA A 93 -25.67 8.05 7.14
CA ALA A 93 -24.56 7.12 7.47
C ALA A 93 -23.91 7.44 8.81
N MET A 94 -23.75 8.74 9.11
CA MET A 94 -23.15 9.19 10.36
C MET A 94 -24.03 8.84 11.56
N GLU A 95 -25.33 9.13 11.50
CA GLU A 95 -26.24 8.83 12.61
C GLU A 95 -26.40 7.32 12.82
N ALA A 96 -26.38 6.52 11.75
CA ALA A 96 -26.33 5.07 11.85
C ALA A 96 -25.07 4.58 12.57
N LEU A 97 -23.89 5.12 12.21
CA LEU A 97 -22.63 4.79 12.89
C LEU A 97 -22.63 5.20 14.36
N ILE A 98 -23.11 6.40 14.69
CA ILE A 98 -23.20 6.89 16.07
C ILE A 98 -24.16 6.01 16.88
N SER A 99 -25.33 5.72 16.33
CA SER A 99 -26.34 4.87 16.96
C SER A 99 -25.79 3.47 17.26
N SER A 100 -25.00 2.90 16.34
CA SER A 100 -24.37 1.59 16.55
C SER A 100 -23.30 1.54 17.65
N ARG A 101 -22.82 2.71 18.11
CA ARG A 101 -21.78 2.86 19.14
C ARG A 101 -22.34 3.29 20.49
N CYS A 102 -23.53 3.87 20.49
CA CYS A 102 -24.15 4.41 21.69
C CYS A 102 -25.01 3.32 22.33
N ASP A 103 -24.68 2.99 23.57
CA ASP A 103 -25.56 2.18 24.41
C ASP A 103 -26.75 3.05 24.87
N ARG A 104 -27.96 2.69 24.48
CA ARG A 104 -29.16 3.49 24.79
C ARG A 104 -29.41 3.61 26.30
N ASP A 105 -28.87 2.70 27.09
CA ASP A 105 -29.05 2.67 28.54
C ASP A 105 -27.93 3.41 29.30
N SER A 106 -26.89 3.90 28.61
CA SER A 106 -25.77 4.60 29.22
C SER A 106 -25.94 6.13 29.21
N PRO A 107 -25.84 6.81 30.38
CA PRO A 107 -25.86 8.28 30.46
C PRO A 107 -24.72 8.95 29.68
N LEU A 108 -23.61 8.23 29.45
CA LEU A 108 -22.46 8.74 28.71
C LEU A 108 -22.68 8.76 27.20
N SER A 109 -23.68 8.04 26.69
CA SER A 109 -23.96 7.93 25.26
C SER A 109 -24.33 9.26 24.62
N HIS A 110 -24.95 10.17 25.37
CA HIS A 110 -25.26 11.50 24.85
C HIS A 110 -23.97 12.30 24.56
N HIS A 111 -23.03 12.34 25.50
CA HIS A 111 -21.75 13.02 25.33
C HIS A 111 -20.88 12.35 24.26
N LEU A 112 -20.88 11.01 24.19
CA LEU A 112 -20.19 10.29 23.11
C LEU A 112 -20.78 10.65 21.75
N ALA A 113 -22.10 10.68 21.62
CA ALA A 113 -22.76 11.06 20.37
C ALA A 113 -22.41 12.48 19.95
N GLU A 114 -22.45 13.46 20.87
CA GLU A 114 -22.04 14.84 20.58
C GLU A 114 -20.58 14.93 20.14
N HIS A 115 -19.68 14.24 20.83
CA HIS A 115 -18.27 14.19 20.46
C HIS A 115 -18.07 13.60 19.06
N LEU A 116 -18.74 12.50 18.75
CA LEU A 116 -18.66 11.86 17.43
C LEU A 116 -19.22 12.75 16.32
N ARG A 117 -20.33 13.47 16.54
CA ARG A 117 -20.86 14.45 15.57
C ARG A 117 -19.88 15.58 15.30
N GLY A 118 -19.12 16.00 16.31
CA GLY A 118 -18.08 17.03 16.16
C GLY A 118 -16.83 16.55 15.42
N HIS A 119 -16.56 15.24 15.37
CA HIS A 119 -15.27 14.71 14.93
C HIS A 119 -15.31 13.88 13.64
N LEU A 120 -16.35 13.07 13.45
CA LEU A 120 -16.46 12.18 12.29
C LEU A 120 -16.54 12.91 10.94
N PRO A 121 -17.26 14.05 10.80
CA PRO A 121 -17.35 14.74 9.52
C PRO A 121 -15.99 15.13 8.94
N GLU A 122 -15.10 15.72 9.76
CA GLU A 122 -13.77 16.14 9.33
C GLU A 122 -12.91 14.94 8.89
N LYS A 123 -13.01 13.82 9.60
CA LYS A 123 -12.28 12.60 9.23
C LYS A 123 -12.79 11.96 7.95
N ILE A 124 -14.12 11.91 7.77
CA ILE A 124 -14.74 11.41 6.54
C ILE A 124 -14.27 12.26 5.35
N GLU A 125 -14.26 13.58 5.50
CA GLU A 125 -13.77 14.46 4.44
C GLU A 125 -12.26 14.38 4.23
N SER A 126 -11.47 14.17 5.28
CA SER A 126 -10.02 13.96 5.14
C SER A 126 -9.71 12.67 4.36
N ALA A 127 -10.40 11.58 4.67
CA ALA A 127 -10.29 10.33 3.92
C ALA A 127 -10.83 10.47 2.50
N GLY A 128 -11.93 11.20 2.35
CA GLY A 128 -12.55 11.49 1.07
C GLY A 128 -11.65 12.32 0.16
N ALA A 129 -10.97 13.33 0.67
CA ALA A 129 -10.02 14.14 -0.08
C ALA A 129 -8.86 13.29 -0.64
N LEU A 130 -8.36 12.31 0.14
CA LEU A 130 -7.35 11.37 -0.34
C LEU A 130 -7.89 10.45 -1.44
N VAL A 131 -9.14 9.99 -1.34
CA VAL A 131 -9.78 9.24 -2.43
C VAL A 131 -9.95 10.12 -3.68
N ASP A 132 -10.48 11.33 -3.49
CA ASP A 132 -10.79 12.29 -4.55
C ASP A 132 -9.52 12.71 -5.30
N LYS A 133 -8.36 12.77 -4.62
CA LYS A 133 -7.04 12.99 -5.21
C LYS A 133 -6.73 12.01 -6.37
N TYR A 134 -7.14 10.75 -6.25
CA TYR A 134 -6.87 9.71 -7.25
C TYR A 134 -8.02 9.45 -8.22
N THR A 135 -9.23 9.94 -7.94
CA THR A 135 -10.43 9.72 -8.77
C THR A 135 -10.87 10.95 -9.57
N THR A 136 -10.47 12.16 -9.15
CA THR A 136 -10.80 13.40 -9.85
C THR A 136 -10.05 13.47 -11.19
N LYS A 137 -10.76 13.80 -12.27
CA LYS A 137 -10.17 13.89 -13.61
C LYS A 137 -9.08 14.97 -13.66
N ASP A 138 -8.09 14.73 -14.49
CA ASP A 138 -7.03 15.69 -14.87
C ASP A 138 -6.06 16.10 -13.75
N GLY A 139 -6.07 15.43 -12.60
CA GLY A 139 -5.06 15.58 -11.54
C GLY A 139 -3.82 14.72 -11.76
N GLU A 140 -2.64 15.19 -11.31
CA GLU A 140 -1.37 14.44 -11.38
C GLU A 140 -1.49 13.05 -10.73
N ALA A 141 -2.12 12.96 -9.56
CA ALA A 141 -2.37 11.70 -8.86
C ALA A 141 -3.38 10.78 -9.60
N ALA A 142 -4.33 11.34 -10.35
CA ALA A 142 -5.20 10.55 -11.21
C ALA A 142 -4.46 9.98 -12.43
N GLU A 143 -3.45 10.71 -12.94
CA GLU A 143 -2.52 10.16 -13.93
C GLU A 143 -1.71 9.00 -13.33
N VAL A 144 -1.23 9.13 -12.09
CA VAL A 144 -0.57 8.03 -11.37
C VAL A 144 -1.50 6.82 -11.27
N MET A 145 -2.74 6.98 -10.83
CA MET A 145 -3.73 5.90 -10.79
C MET A 145 -3.89 5.22 -12.16
N THR A 146 -3.93 6.00 -13.24
CA THR A 146 -4.00 5.49 -14.61
C THR A 146 -2.76 4.65 -14.98
N LYS A 147 -1.55 5.12 -14.63
CA LYS A 147 -0.30 4.37 -14.82
C LYS A 147 -0.32 3.05 -14.03
N LEU A 148 -0.77 3.07 -12.78
CA LEU A 148 -0.85 1.89 -11.91
C LEU A 148 -1.84 0.85 -12.45
N LEU A 149 -3.04 1.27 -12.85
CA LEU A 149 -4.05 0.39 -13.44
C LEU A 149 -3.56 -0.24 -14.75
N ARG A 150 -2.85 0.53 -15.58
CA ARG A 150 -2.21 -0.02 -16.79
C ARG A 150 -1.19 -1.10 -16.43
N GLN A 151 -0.32 -0.85 -15.45
CA GLN A 151 0.67 -1.84 -14.99
C GLN A 151 0.04 -3.12 -14.45
N ARG A 152 -1.05 -3.00 -13.68
CA ARG A 152 -1.84 -4.15 -13.22
C ARG A 152 -2.38 -4.95 -14.39
N ASN A 153 -3.03 -4.29 -15.36
CA ASN A 153 -3.64 -4.95 -16.50
C ASN A 153 -2.60 -5.69 -17.35
N VAL A 154 -1.42 -5.10 -17.55
CA VAL A 154 -0.29 -5.77 -18.23
C VAL A 154 0.23 -6.96 -17.42
N SER A 155 0.33 -6.83 -16.10
CA SER A 155 0.82 -7.90 -15.22
C SER A 155 -0.14 -9.09 -15.13
N LEU A 156 -1.45 -8.84 -15.24
CA LEU A 156 -2.50 -9.87 -15.24
C LEU A 156 -2.80 -10.42 -16.64
N ALA A 157 -2.37 -9.73 -17.70
CA ALA A 157 -2.54 -10.23 -19.06
C ALA A 157 -1.77 -11.54 -19.21
N HIS A 158 -2.47 -12.63 -19.55
CA HIS A 158 -1.82 -13.83 -20.08
C HIS A 158 -0.89 -13.45 -21.23
N ARG A 159 0.21 -14.19 -21.46
CA ARG A 159 1.12 -14.00 -22.61
C ARG A 159 0.29 -13.83 -23.88
N GLN A 160 0.08 -12.59 -24.29
CA GLN A 160 -0.73 -12.29 -25.45
C GLN A 160 0.00 -12.80 -26.68
N ARG A 161 -0.75 -13.30 -27.68
CA ARG A 161 -0.17 -13.79 -28.95
C ARG A 161 0.65 -12.72 -29.66
N GLU A 162 0.34 -11.45 -29.42
CA GLU A 162 1.15 -10.30 -29.78
C GLU A 162 1.42 -9.48 -28.51
N PRO A 163 2.68 -9.17 -28.17
CA PRO A 163 2.98 -8.36 -27.00
C PRO A 163 2.41 -6.95 -27.20
N GLN A 164 1.37 -6.61 -26.43
CA GLN A 164 0.86 -5.25 -26.39
C GLN A 164 1.97 -4.34 -25.85
N LYS A 165 2.55 -3.51 -26.72
CA LYS A 165 3.46 -2.45 -26.29
C LYS A 165 2.64 -1.52 -25.40
N ALA A 166 2.93 -1.51 -24.10
CA ALA A 166 2.36 -0.53 -23.18
C ALA A 166 2.77 0.87 -23.67
N THR A 167 1.85 1.59 -24.30
CA THR A 167 2.04 2.97 -24.72
C THR A 167 1.78 3.89 -23.54
N GLY A 168 2.86 4.51 -23.04
CA GLY A 168 2.86 5.50 -21.96
C GLY A 168 3.69 5.08 -20.74
N GLY A 169 4.10 6.07 -19.95
CA GLY A 169 5.05 5.90 -18.83
C GLY A 169 4.56 4.94 -17.74
N ASN A 170 5.52 4.26 -17.13
CA ASN A 170 5.33 3.47 -15.92
C ASN A 170 5.30 4.40 -14.69
N ALA A 171 4.53 4.05 -13.66
CA ALA A 171 4.59 4.76 -12.38
C ALA A 171 6.02 4.68 -11.80
N THR A 172 6.57 5.80 -11.35
CA THR A 172 7.88 5.88 -10.72
C THR A 172 7.86 5.27 -9.32
N ASP A 173 9.02 4.98 -8.75
CA ASP A 173 9.12 4.42 -7.40
C ASP A 173 8.66 5.44 -6.33
N ASP A 174 8.75 6.75 -6.61
CA ASP A 174 8.21 7.81 -5.74
C ASP A 174 6.70 7.98 -5.88
N GLU A 175 6.15 7.85 -7.09
CA GLU A 175 4.70 7.83 -7.31
C GLU A 175 4.05 6.63 -6.58
N ILE A 176 4.74 5.47 -6.56
CA ILE A 176 4.29 4.28 -5.81
C ILE A 176 4.35 4.53 -4.29
N GLU A 177 5.44 5.11 -3.77
CA GLU A 177 5.56 5.42 -2.34
C GLU A 177 4.45 6.40 -1.89
N ALA A 178 4.19 7.45 -2.66
CA ALA A 178 3.12 8.40 -2.34
C ALA A 178 1.74 7.72 -2.32
N PHE A 179 1.46 6.88 -3.33
CA PHE A 179 0.21 6.11 -3.38
C PHE A 179 0.08 5.10 -2.22
N TYR A 180 1.18 4.47 -1.83
CA TYR A 180 1.24 3.57 -0.67
C TYR A 180 0.89 4.31 0.62
N GLN A 181 1.52 5.47 0.87
CA GLN A 181 1.29 6.28 2.08
C GLN A 181 -0.16 6.77 2.15
N ASP A 182 -0.69 7.30 1.05
CA ASP A 182 -2.07 7.78 0.99
C ASP A 182 -3.06 6.62 1.19
N THR A 183 -2.80 5.45 0.59
CA THR A 183 -3.64 4.26 0.78
C THR A 183 -3.64 3.79 2.23
N CYS A 184 -2.48 3.72 2.88
CA CYS A 184 -2.39 3.41 4.32
C CYS A 184 -3.20 4.41 5.14
N ARG A 185 -3.05 5.70 4.85
CA ARG A 185 -3.74 6.77 5.58
C ARG A 185 -5.26 6.72 5.42
N ILE A 186 -5.76 6.39 4.22
CA ILE A 186 -7.20 6.14 4.00
C ILE A 186 -7.69 5.03 4.91
N ILE A 187 -6.97 3.91 5.00
CA ILE A 187 -7.39 2.78 5.84
C ILE A 187 -7.33 3.13 7.33
N GLU A 188 -6.32 3.86 7.80
CA GLU A 188 -6.28 4.38 9.17
C GLU A 188 -7.51 5.22 9.52
N TYR A 189 -7.91 6.12 8.60
CA TYR A 189 -9.14 6.88 8.77
C TYR A 189 -10.37 5.97 8.80
N LEU A 190 -10.50 5.02 7.88
CA LEU A 190 -11.65 4.11 7.85
C LEU A 190 -11.75 3.24 9.10
N MET A 191 -10.63 2.74 9.62
CA MET A 191 -10.60 2.00 10.89
C MET A 191 -11.09 2.85 12.06
N ASN A 192 -10.70 4.12 12.11
CA ASN A 192 -11.16 5.04 13.13
C ASN A 192 -12.65 5.40 12.94
N ILE A 193 -13.06 5.76 11.73
CA ILE A 193 -14.42 6.21 11.40
C ILE A 193 -15.43 5.10 11.57
N VAL A 194 -15.11 3.85 11.20
CA VAL A 194 -16.09 2.74 11.17
C VAL A 194 -15.96 1.83 12.39
N ARG A 195 -14.74 1.48 12.81
CA ARG A 195 -14.49 0.56 13.92
C ARG A 195 -14.14 1.23 15.25
N ALA A 196 -14.03 2.57 15.29
CA ALA A 196 -13.58 3.30 16.49
C ALA A 196 -12.22 2.82 17.01
N THR A 197 -11.36 2.32 16.12
CA THR A 197 -10.03 1.78 16.45
C THR A 197 -8.97 2.68 15.84
N SER A 198 -7.93 3.04 16.61
CA SER A 198 -6.72 3.65 16.05
C SER A 198 -5.82 2.56 15.49
N LEU A 199 -5.49 2.67 14.23
CA LEU A 199 -4.48 1.86 13.58
C LEU A 199 -3.30 2.78 13.24
N ASP A 200 -2.08 2.35 13.57
CA ASP A 200 -0.85 3.03 13.17
C ASP A 200 -0.12 2.14 12.16
N MET A 201 -0.21 2.50 10.88
CA MET A 201 0.49 1.77 9.83
C MET A 201 1.98 2.04 9.84
N THR A 202 2.44 3.10 10.50
CA THR A 202 3.87 3.40 10.66
C THR A 202 4.54 2.35 11.55
N ASP A 203 3.87 1.95 12.64
CA ASP A 203 4.38 0.90 13.52
C ASP A 203 4.46 -0.45 12.77
N THR A 204 3.38 -0.83 12.07
CA THR A 204 3.35 -2.03 11.22
C THR A 204 4.47 -2.01 10.18
N ALA A 205 4.64 -0.89 9.47
CA ALA A 205 5.71 -0.71 8.49
C ALA A 205 7.09 -0.82 9.14
N SER A 206 7.28 -0.27 10.34
CA SER A 206 8.57 -0.32 11.05
C SER A 206 9.02 -1.76 11.36
N VAL A 207 8.08 -2.64 11.73
CA VAL A 207 8.34 -4.06 12.00
C VAL A 207 8.83 -4.77 10.73
N TYR A 208 8.15 -4.58 9.60
CA TYR A 208 8.54 -5.23 8.35
C TYR A 208 9.80 -4.61 7.73
N ALA A 209 9.99 -3.29 7.88
CA ALA A 209 11.24 -2.63 7.51
C ALA A 209 12.43 -3.19 8.30
N HIS A 210 12.23 -3.50 9.58
CA HIS A 210 13.24 -4.14 10.42
C HIS A 210 13.62 -5.54 9.89
N HIS A 211 12.63 -6.37 9.53
CA HIS A 211 12.89 -7.68 8.92
C HIS A 211 13.62 -7.56 7.58
N ALA A 212 13.11 -6.71 6.69
CA ALA A 212 13.69 -6.47 5.37
C ALA A 212 15.14 -5.99 5.48
N ARG A 213 15.44 -5.09 6.43
CA ARG A 213 16.79 -4.58 6.68
C ARG A 213 17.77 -5.73 6.96
N PHE A 214 17.42 -6.67 7.83
CA PHE A 214 18.32 -7.78 8.15
C PHE A 214 18.50 -8.74 6.97
N PHE A 215 17.42 -9.04 6.24
CA PHE A 215 17.50 -9.87 5.04
C PHE A 215 18.43 -9.24 3.99
N TRP A 216 18.21 -7.96 3.67
CA TRP A 216 18.99 -7.27 2.64
C TRP A 216 20.42 -6.92 3.07
N ALA A 217 20.70 -6.79 4.38
CA ALA A 217 22.07 -6.66 4.89
C ALA A 217 22.93 -7.91 4.61
N ALA A 218 22.31 -9.09 4.56
CA ALA A 218 23.00 -10.34 4.25
C ALA A 218 23.19 -10.55 2.74
N ALA A 219 22.37 -9.92 1.89
CA ALA A 219 22.47 -10.03 0.44
C ALA A 219 23.73 -9.34 -0.11
N ARG A 220 24.57 -10.10 -0.82
CA ARG A 220 25.83 -9.64 -1.41
C ARG A 220 26.04 -10.30 -2.77
N GLY A 221 26.56 -9.56 -3.74
CA GLY A 221 27.04 -10.15 -4.99
C GLY A 221 28.36 -10.89 -4.79
N GLU A 222 28.73 -11.77 -5.72
CA GLU A 222 29.97 -12.54 -5.59
C GLU A 222 31.25 -11.72 -5.68
N ARG A 223 31.14 -10.44 -6.05
CA ARG A 223 32.25 -9.47 -6.07
C ARG A 223 32.35 -8.63 -4.78
N THR A 224 31.54 -8.91 -3.77
CA THR A 224 31.50 -8.16 -2.52
C THR A 224 32.12 -8.96 -1.36
N PRO A 225 32.97 -8.35 -0.51
CA PRO A 225 33.53 -9.01 0.66
C PRO A 225 32.46 -9.69 1.54
N GLY A 226 32.77 -10.92 1.95
CA GLY A 226 31.89 -11.76 2.76
C GLY A 226 30.93 -12.66 1.97
N HIS A 227 30.89 -12.57 0.64
CA HIS A 227 30.22 -13.58 -0.18
C HIS A 227 31.06 -14.89 -0.22
N PRO A 228 30.46 -16.10 -0.18
CA PRO A 228 31.21 -17.36 -0.17
C PRO A 228 32.17 -17.55 -1.36
N ASN A 229 31.84 -16.99 -2.52
CA ASN A 229 32.65 -17.03 -3.73
C ASN A 229 33.49 -15.76 -3.97
N TYR A 230 33.60 -14.87 -2.98
CA TYR A 230 34.38 -13.65 -3.13
C TYR A 230 35.85 -13.95 -3.39
N ARG A 231 36.43 -13.23 -4.36
CA ARG A 231 37.87 -13.22 -4.64
C ARG A 231 38.34 -11.77 -4.64
N GLU A 232 39.43 -11.51 -3.93
CA GLU A 232 40.04 -10.17 -3.95
C GLU A 232 40.43 -9.77 -5.38
N PRO A 233 40.23 -8.50 -5.79
CA PRO A 233 40.73 -8.01 -7.06
C PRO A 233 42.24 -8.19 -7.12
N ILE A 234 42.73 -8.78 -8.21
CA ILE A 234 44.18 -8.90 -8.46
C ILE A 234 44.74 -7.48 -8.54
N ARG A 235 45.72 -7.15 -7.70
CA ARG A 235 46.33 -5.81 -7.72
C ARG A 235 47.21 -5.71 -8.95
N PRO A 236 47.34 -4.53 -9.58
CA PRO A 236 48.21 -4.36 -10.76
C PRO A 236 49.67 -4.79 -10.50
N GLU A 237 50.12 -4.71 -9.25
CA GLU A 237 51.45 -5.11 -8.79
C GLU A 237 51.68 -6.63 -8.85
N ASP A 238 50.60 -7.43 -8.80
CA ASP A 238 50.64 -8.90 -8.77
C ASP A 238 50.58 -9.52 -10.19
N ILE A 239 50.39 -8.70 -11.24
CA ILE A 239 50.24 -9.15 -12.64
C ILE A 239 51.60 -9.30 -13.34
N ASN A 240 52.67 -8.72 -12.77
CA ASN A 240 54.00 -8.66 -13.39
C ASN A 240 55.06 -9.54 -12.69
N GLN A 241 54.65 -10.54 -11.89
CA GLN A 241 55.52 -11.61 -11.37
C GLN A 241 55.19 -12.93 -12.08
#